data_AF-A0AAJ0U3N7-F1
#
_entry.id   AF-A0AAJ0U3N7-F1
#
_cell.length_a   1.000
_cell.length_b   1.000
_cell.length_c   1.000
_cell.angle_alpha   90.00
_cell.angle_beta   90.00
_cell.angle_gamma   90.00
#
_symmetry.space_group_name_H-M   'P 1'
#
loop_
_entity.id
_entity.type
_entity.pdbx_description
1 polymer ?
#
loop_
_entity_poly.entity_id
_entity_poly.type
_entity_poly.pdbx_seq_one_letter_code
_entity_poly.pdbx_strand_id
1 'polypeptide(L)'
;MELIVMFEYKSWYSALAGIPFALASFTVWSSPIGGLIDTDRFGYSGTISRYDTRSDAENGVNPIDTISIGDRDLSLYIADNDQVAPNFNMMMGSWWYTTDDQGRSGWGNTRGNTGVGFLQLYDNDSSTDSSLSMMFDAFDGTYYTEFEMDLEGSDAGSSDYARLSAYDNVNDGGVWHSYSLNLTATGLQGEEIAPGVIESTVQPTGVTGSIAGLFEITENETSPDRLGFYSVDLGLSMTNWAWSNRDSLKTQDNDGNVIDDEFSPSVFRTVSEVPEPTMLSLLGIAGLMASFTYRRRKSTTNNITV
;
A
#
# COMPACT_ATOMS: atom_id res chain seq x y z
N MET A 1 51.89 -81.08 20.66
CA MET A 1 53.13 -80.32 20.45
C MET A 1 52.74 -78.85 20.37
N GLU A 2 53.17 -78.11 21.40
CA GLU A 2 53.10 -76.67 21.73
C GLU A 2 52.57 -75.72 20.63
N LEU A 3 51.48 -74.98 20.88
CA LEU A 3 51.35 -73.69 21.60
C LEU A 3 51.95 -72.50 20.82
N ILE A 4 51.09 -71.50 20.57
CA ILE A 4 51.28 -70.03 20.64
C ILE A 4 50.28 -69.39 19.66
N VAL A 5 49.30 -68.63 20.15
CA VAL A 5 48.85 -67.30 19.64
C VAL A 5 48.03 -66.66 20.78
N MET A 6 48.65 -65.82 21.62
CA MET A 6 48.61 -64.34 21.59
C MET A 6 47.20 -63.73 21.72
N PHE A 7 46.89 -63.24 22.93
CA PHE A 7 45.72 -62.40 23.22
C PHE A 7 46.04 -60.94 22.84
N GLU A 8 45.26 -60.38 21.91
CA GLU A 8 45.28 -58.95 21.57
C GLU A 8 44.16 -58.22 22.33
N TYR A 9 44.54 -57.24 23.15
CA TYR A 9 43.64 -56.30 23.81
C TYR A 9 43.26 -55.19 22.82
N LYS A 10 42.02 -55.18 22.30
CA LYS A 10 41.49 -54.04 21.54
C LYS A 10 40.86 -53.01 22.47
N SER A 11 41.49 -51.84 22.55
CA SER A 11 40.97 -50.65 23.22
C SER A 11 39.75 -50.08 22.49
N TRP A 12 38.69 -49.79 23.22
CA TRP A 12 37.53 -49.06 22.76
C TRP A 12 37.88 -47.56 22.76
N TYR A 13 38.36 -47.03 21.62
CA TYR A 13 38.38 -45.59 21.40
C TYR A 13 37.04 -45.17 20.77
N SER A 14 36.34 -44.35 21.54
CA SER A 14 35.10 -43.66 21.21
C SER A 14 35.25 -42.80 19.95
N ALA A 15 34.47 -43.13 18.92
CA ALA A 15 34.22 -42.26 17.79
C ALA A 15 33.26 -41.14 18.20
N LEU A 16 33.79 -39.97 18.57
CA LEU A 16 33.02 -38.72 18.53
C LEU A 16 33.07 -38.20 17.10
N ALA A 17 32.21 -38.76 16.25
CA ALA A 17 31.92 -38.22 14.93
C ALA A 17 31.36 -36.80 15.08
N GLY A 18 31.93 -35.87 14.32
CA GLY A 18 31.53 -34.46 14.31
C GLY A 18 30.07 -34.31 13.89
N ILE A 19 29.32 -33.55 14.69
CA ILE A 19 28.03 -33.00 14.28
C ILE A 19 28.36 -31.76 13.43
N PRO A 20 28.12 -31.76 12.12
CA PRO A 20 28.18 -30.52 11.35
C PRO A 20 27.06 -29.61 11.88
N PHE A 21 27.43 -28.49 12.49
CA PHE A 21 26.50 -27.39 12.73
C PHE A 21 26.13 -26.83 11.35
N ALA A 22 25.00 -27.29 10.81
CA ALA A 22 24.34 -26.59 9.72
C ALA A 22 23.83 -25.26 10.29
N LEU A 23 24.50 -24.17 9.93
CA LEU A 23 23.96 -22.83 10.11
C LEU A 23 22.71 -22.76 9.21
N ALA A 24 21.54 -22.95 9.82
CA ALA A 24 20.28 -22.64 9.17
C ALA A 24 20.25 -21.12 8.95
N SER A 25 20.39 -20.69 7.70
CA SER A 25 20.08 -19.33 7.31
C SER A 25 18.57 -19.15 7.46
N PHE A 26 18.15 -18.51 8.54
CA PHE A 26 16.79 -18.02 8.65
C PHE A 26 16.70 -16.75 7.83
N THR A 27 16.03 -16.81 6.68
CA THR A 27 15.57 -15.61 5.99
C THR A 27 14.42 -15.05 6.81
N VAL A 28 14.71 -14.02 7.58
CA VAL A 28 13.66 -13.19 8.18
C VAL A 28 13.14 -12.34 7.03
N TRP A 29 11.93 -12.64 6.56
CA TRP A 29 11.21 -11.71 5.70
C TRP A 29 10.85 -10.53 6.62
N SER A 30 11.47 -9.37 6.42
CA SER A 30 10.94 -8.13 6.98
C SER A 30 9.58 -7.91 6.33
N SER A 31 8.54 -7.65 7.13
CA SER A 31 7.28 -7.19 6.55
C SER A 31 7.55 -5.90 5.78
N PRO A 32 7.09 -5.75 4.53
CA PRO A 32 7.07 -4.44 3.91
C PRO A 32 6.24 -3.52 4.81
N ILE A 33 6.83 -2.41 5.26
CA ILE A 33 6.14 -1.35 5.99
C ILE A 33 6.24 -0.14 5.07
N GLY A 34 5.19 0.02 4.27
CA GLY A 34 5.17 0.77 3.02
C GLY A 34 5.44 2.28 3.12
N GLY A 35 5.02 3.00 2.08
CA GLY A 35 5.02 4.46 2.10
C GLY A 35 5.10 5.13 0.73
N LEU A 36 4.01 5.84 0.43
CA LEU A 36 3.70 6.69 -0.71
C LEU A 36 3.25 5.98 -2.00
N ILE A 37 1.99 6.21 -2.35
CA ILE A 37 1.52 6.26 -3.73
C ILE A 37 0.90 7.63 -3.99
N ASP A 38 1.31 8.27 -5.08
CA ASP A 38 0.80 9.51 -5.63
C ASP A 38 0.52 9.27 -7.10
N THR A 39 -0.74 9.24 -7.52
CA THR A 39 -1.09 9.04 -8.93
C THR A 39 -2.49 9.54 -9.24
N ASP A 40 -2.58 10.20 -10.39
CA ASP A 40 -3.86 10.57 -11.02
C ASP A 40 -4.22 9.65 -12.19
N ARG A 41 -3.40 8.63 -12.46
CA ARG A 41 -3.44 7.89 -13.73
C ARG A 41 -4.64 6.97 -13.85
N PHE A 42 -5.20 6.55 -12.72
CA PHE A 42 -6.23 5.52 -12.67
C PHE A 42 -7.63 6.10 -12.87
N GLY A 43 -8.55 5.22 -13.15
CA GLY A 43 -9.97 5.48 -13.04
C GLY A 43 -10.67 4.32 -12.37
N TYR A 44 -11.98 4.46 -12.15
CA TYR A 44 -12.82 3.40 -11.63
C TYR A 44 -14.18 3.38 -12.30
N SER A 45 -14.84 2.22 -12.26
CA SER A 45 -16.23 2.01 -12.69
C SER A 45 -16.80 0.81 -11.94
N GLY A 46 -18.11 0.65 -11.89
CA GLY A 46 -18.70 -0.49 -11.18
C GLY A 46 -20.13 -0.25 -10.74
N THR A 47 -20.45 -0.64 -9.52
CA THR A 47 -21.82 -0.52 -8.99
C THR A 47 -21.85 0.04 -7.58
N ILE A 48 -22.96 0.72 -7.28
CA ILE A 48 -23.33 1.13 -5.94
C ILE A 48 -24.72 0.58 -5.67
N SER A 49 -24.90 -0.17 -4.58
CA SER A 49 -26.22 -0.70 -4.18
C SER A 49 -26.73 0.02 -2.95
N ARG A 50 -27.99 0.46 -2.98
CA ARG A 50 -28.66 1.19 -1.90
C ARG A 50 -29.53 0.25 -1.06
N TYR A 51 -29.55 0.44 0.24
CA TYR A 51 -30.30 -0.35 1.21
C TYR A 51 -31.08 0.51 2.20
N ASP A 52 -32.15 -0.05 2.78
CA ASP A 52 -32.95 0.62 3.81
C ASP A 52 -32.23 0.61 5.17
N THR A 53 -31.56 -0.50 5.48
CA THR A 53 -30.92 -0.73 6.77
C THR A 53 -29.43 -1.02 6.61
N ARG A 54 -28.66 -0.64 7.63
CA ARG A 54 -27.25 -1.00 7.74
C ARG A 54 -27.02 -2.50 7.67
N SER A 55 -27.88 -3.28 8.34
CA SER A 55 -27.75 -4.74 8.38
C SER A 55 -27.96 -5.37 7.00
N ASP A 56 -28.93 -4.87 6.22
CA ASP A 56 -29.13 -5.32 4.84
C ASP A 56 -27.90 -4.98 3.98
N ALA A 57 -27.32 -3.79 4.14
CA ALA A 57 -26.13 -3.35 3.42
C ALA A 57 -24.88 -4.18 3.75
N GLU A 58 -24.62 -4.42 5.04
CA GLU A 58 -23.49 -5.24 5.52
C GLU A 58 -23.57 -6.69 5.03
N ASN A 59 -24.78 -7.23 4.87
CA ASN A 59 -25.00 -8.60 4.41
C ASN A 59 -25.23 -8.69 2.89
N GLY A 60 -25.32 -7.57 2.17
CA GLY A 60 -25.61 -7.53 0.74
C GLY A 60 -26.98 -8.13 0.37
N VAL A 61 -28.02 -7.90 1.17
CA VAL A 61 -29.36 -8.46 0.95
C VAL A 61 -30.41 -7.36 0.81
N ASN A 62 -31.51 -7.64 0.09
CA ASN A 62 -32.63 -6.72 -0.10
C ASN A 62 -32.23 -5.31 -0.61
N PRO A 63 -31.41 -5.18 -1.68
CA PRO A 63 -31.12 -3.86 -2.24
C PRO A 63 -32.41 -3.20 -2.75
N ILE A 64 -32.57 -1.92 -2.46
CA ILE A 64 -33.68 -1.10 -2.99
C ILE A 64 -33.35 -0.62 -4.40
N ASP A 65 -32.07 -0.33 -4.66
CA ASP A 65 -31.59 0.10 -5.97
C ASP A 65 -30.15 -0.34 -6.20
N THR A 66 -29.75 -0.44 -7.47
CA THR A 66 -28.39 -0.69 -7.91
C THR A 66 -28.04 0.27 -9.04
N ILE A 67 -27.12 1.17 -8.77
CA ILE A 67 -26.66 2.21 -9.69
C ILE A 67 -25.38 1.72 -10.39
N SER A 68 -25.38 1.73 -11.72
CA SER A 68 -24.16 1.50 -12.50
C SER A 68 -23.35 2.79 -12.64
N ILE A 69 -22.07 2.69 -12.29
CA ILE A 69 -21.09 3.79 -12.36
C ILE A 69 -20.25 3.57 -13.61
N GLY A 70 -20.29 4.52 -14.54
CA GLY A 70 -19.39 4.54 -15.69
C GLY A 70 -17.96 4.93 -15.29
N ASP A 71 -17.05 5.03 -16.26
CA ASP A 71 -15.67 5.42 -15.98
C ASP A 71 -15.59 6.80 -15.29
N ARG A 72 -14.84 6.85 -14.21
CA ARG A 72 -14.52 8.02 -13.40
C ARG A 72 -13.01 8.16 -13.27
N ASP A 73 -12.53 9.40 -13.11
CA ASP A 73 -11.10 9.64 -12.83
C ASP A 73 -10.82 9.34 -11.35
N LEU A 74 -9.62 8.84 -11.05
CA LEU A 74 -9.16 8.56 -9.69
C LEU A 74 -7.82 9.24 -9.44
N SER A 75 -7.79 10.01 -8.37
CA SER A 75 -6.61 10.54 -7.73
C SER A 75 -6.37 9.80 -6.43
N LEU A 76 -5.16 9.28 -6.29
CA LEU A 76 -4.66 8.64 -5.10
C LEU A 76 -3.49 9.47 -4.57
N TYR A 77 -3.52 9.79 -3.28
CA TYR A 77 -2.35 10.25 -2.56
C TYR A 77 -2.39 9.63 -1.16
N ILE A 78 -1.59 8.59 -0.93
CA ILE A 78 -1.63 7.85 0.33
C ILE A 78 -0.21 7.50 0.72
N ALA A 79 0.21 7.89 1.91
CA ALA A 79 1.51 7.52 2.48
C ALA A 79 1.30 7.09 3.93
N ASP A 80 1.81 5.92 4.31
CA ASP A 80 2.20 5.70 5.71
C ASP A 80 3.62 5.14 5.74
N ASN A 81 4.43 5.68 6.66
CA ASN A 81 5.87 5.49 6.89
C ASN A 81 6.82 6.03 5.79
N ASP A 82 6.35 6.96 4.95
CA ASP A 82 7.24 7.73 4.09
C ASP A 82 8.02 8.79 4.90
N GLN A 83 9.33 8.93 4.65
CA GLN A 83 10.16 9.88 5.41
C GLN A 83 10.08 11.32 4.88
N VAL A 84 9.45 11.54 3.72
CA VAL A 84 9.44 12.81 2.99
C VAL A 84 8.02 13.36 2.90
N ALA A 85 7.04 12.49 2.64
CA ALA A 85 5.62 12.80 2.56
C ALA A 85 4.96 12.60 3.94
N PRO A 86 4.16 13.58 4.41
CA PRO A 86 3.35 13.37 5.60
C PRO A 86 2.30 12.29 5.35
N ASN A 87 1.91 11.58 6.42
CA ASN A 87 0.80 10.65 6.35
C ASN A 87 -0.46 11.38 5.88
N PHE A 88 -1.15 10.71 4.98
CA PHE A 88 -2.24 11.26 4.19
C PHE A 88 -3.03 10.10 3.63
N ASN A 89 -4.34 10.26 3.47
CA ASN A 89 -5.16 9.32 2.75
C ASN A 89 -6.18 10.05 1.88
N MET A 90 -5.87 10.13 0.59
CA MET A 90 -6.74 10.64 -0.46
C MET A 90 -7.10 9.54 -1.45
N MET A 91 -8.40 9.30 -1.57
CA MET A 91 -9.03 8.63 -2.71
C MET A 91 -10.15 9.53 -3.21
N MET A 92 -9.96 10.21 -4.33
CA MET A 92 -10.98 11.12 -4.83
C MET A 92 -10.98 11.24 -6.35
N GLY A 93 -12.03 11.81 -6.92
CA GLY A 93 -12.01 12.20 -8.33
C GLY A 93 -11.04 13.36 -8.59
N SER A 94 -10.32 13.32 -9.72
CA SER A 94 -9.30 14.29 -10.12
C SER A 94 -9.91 15.64 -10.55
N TRP A 95 -10.43 16.39 -9.59
CA TRP A 95 -11.22 17.59 -9.84
C TRP A 95 -10.41 18.80 -10.34
N TRP A 96 -9.08 18.78 -10.21
CA TRP A 96 -8.23 19.90 -10.61
C TRP A 96 -8.04 20.02 -12.12
N TYR A 97 -8.03 18.91 -12.84
CA TYR A 97 -7.79 18.92 -14.28
C TYR A 97 -8.91 19.59 -15.07
N THR A 98 -8.54 20.37 -16.08
CA THR A 98 -9.47 21.11 -16.92
C THR A 98 -8.93 21.27 -18.34
N THR A 99 -9.85 21.32 -19.30
CA THR A 99 -9.58 21.69 -20.70
C THR A 99 -10.28 23.00 -21.05
N ASP A 100 -10.87 23.68 -20.06
CA ASP A 100 -11.51 24.97 -20.24
C ASP A 100 -10.47 26.02 -20.62
N ASP A 101 -10.75 26.80 -21.68
CA ASP A 101 -9.85 27.85 -22.16
C ASP A 101 -9.62 28.97 -21.13
N GLN A 102 -10.45 29.03 -20.08
CA GLN A 102 -10.25 29.95 -18.97
C GLN A 102 -9.43 29.33 -17.82
N GLY A 103 -8.95 28.08 -17.94
CA GLY A 103 -8.13 27.41 -16.93
C GLY A 103 -8.85 27.10 -15.61
N ARG A 104 -10.19 27.10 -15.60
CA ARG A 104 -10.96 26.89 -14.37
C ARG A 104 -10.92 25.41 -13.98
N SER A 105 -10.35 25.09 -12.82
CA SER A 105 -10.22 23.72 -12.32
C SER A 105 -11.54 22.94 -12.37
N GLY A 106 -11.48 21.72 -12.91
CA GLY A 106 -12.62 20.81 -13.01
C GLY A 106 -13.67 21.18 -14.05
N TRP A 107 -13.55 22.31 -14.75
CA TRP A 107 -14.41 22.63 -15.88
C TRP A 107 -14.01 21.79 -17.09
N GLY A 108 -15.00 21.32 -17.85
CA GLY A 108 -14.75 20.40 -18.97
C GLY A 108 -14.35 18.97 -18.55
N ASN A 109 -13.89 18.75 -17.31
CA ASN A 109 -13.70 17.41 -16.76
C ASN A 109 -15.05 16.79 -16.39
N THR A 110 -15.53 15.90 -17.25
CA THR A 110 -16.82 15.21 -17.06
C THR A 110 -16.75 13.98 -16.16
N ARG A 111 -15.55 13.59 -15.69
CA ARG A 111 -15.30 12.33 -14.97
C ARG A 111 -14.61 12.47 -13.61
N GLY A 112 -14.00 13.62 -13.31
CA GLY A 112 -13.26 13.83 -12.05
C GLY A 112 -14.00 14.63 -11.00
N ASN A 113 -14.73 15.69 -11.36
CA ASN A 113 -15.16 16.69 -10.39
C ASN A 113 -16.58 16.49 -9.82
N THR A 114 -17.51 15.97 -10.63
CA THR A 114 -18.93 15.90 -10.22
C THR A 114 -19.69 14.75 -10.86
N GLY A 115 -20.90 14.47 -10.37
CA GLY A 115 -21.87 13.58 -10.99
C GLY A 115 -22.02 12.22 -10.29
N VAL A 116 -22.77 11.34 -10.96
CA VAL A 116 -23.02 9.96 -10.52
C VAL A 116 -21.71 9.21 -10.32
N GLY A 117 -21.56 8.61 -9.14
CA GLY A 117 -20.38 7.86 -8.75
C GLY A 117 -19.19 8.71 -8.33
N PHE A 118 -19.36 10.01 -8.08
CA PHE A 118 -18.32 10.79 -7.43
C PHE A 118 -18.06 10.24 -6.02
N LEU A 119 -16.79 10.02 -5.70
CA LEU A 119 -16.31 9.51 -4.43
C LEU A 119 -15.21 10.44 -3.93
N GLN A 120 -15.20 10.66 -2.62
CA GLN A 120 -14.13 11.34 -1.90
C GLN A 120 -13.95 10.67 -0.52
N LEU A 121 -12.74 10.17 -0.28
CA LEU A 121 -12.16 9.97 1.03
C LEU A 121 -10.91 10.86 1.08
N TYR A 122 -10.84 11.80 2.01
CA TYR A 122 -9.68 12.71 2.13
C TYR A 122 -9.36 12.85 3.61
N ASP A 123 -8.79 11.80 4.19
CA ASP A 123 -8.31 11.78 5.56
C ASP A 123 -6.86 12.32 5.61
N ASN A 124 -6.61 13.29 6.48
CA ASN A 124 -5.44 14.19 6.46
C ASN A 124 -4.43 13.89 7.58
N ASP A 125 -4.61 12.78 8.29
CA ASP A 125 -3.59 12.22 9.17
C ASP A 125 -3.58 10.69 9.19
N SER A 126 -4.36 10.05 8.30
CA SER A 126 -4.52 8.60 8.21
C SER A 126 -5.10 7.99 9.49
N SER A 127 -5.87 8.76 10.27
CA SER A 127 -6.43 8.28 11.55
C SER A 127 -7.54 7.25 11.37
N THR A 128 -8.14 7.17 10.18
CA THR A 128 -9.17 6.19 9.84
C THR A 128 -8.61 4.91 9.22
N ASP A 129 -7.29 4.89 8.93
CA ASP A 129 -6.59 3.75 8.34
C ASP A 129 -6.41 2.66 9.40
N SER A 130 -6.89 1.46 9.12
CA SER A 130 -6.77 0.29 10.00
C SER A 130 -5.64 -0.64 9.58
N SER A 131 -5.34 -0.69 8.28
CA SER A 131 -4.18 -1.38 7.74
C SER A 131 -3.73 -0.76 6.42
N LEU A 132 -2.41 -0.75 6.18
CA LEU A 132 -1.81 -0.37 4.92
C LEU A 132 -0.61 -1.28 4.63
N SER A 133 -0.56 -1.82 3.41
CA SER A 133 0.58 -2.58 2.90
C SER A 133 0.91 -2.09 1.50
N MET A 134 2.21 -1.96 1.21
CA MET A 134 2.71 -1.61 -0.12
C MET A 134 3.97 -2.41 -0.41
N MET A 135 4.08 -2.96 -1.62
CA MET A 135 5.29 -3.66 -2.04
C MET A 135 5.54 -3.55 -3.54
N PHE A 136 6.82 -3.53 -3.91
CA PHE A 136 7.24 -3.80 -5.29
C PHE A 136 7.50 -5.29 -5.47
N ASP A 137 7.12 -5.82 -6.64
CA ASP A 137 7.40 -7.19 -7.05
C ASP A 137 7.79 -7.24 -8.55
N ALA A 138 7.89 -8.46 -9.09
CA ALA A 138 8.18 -8.76 -10.49
C ALA A 138 9.48 -8.10 -10.99
N PHE A 139 10.59 -8.39 -10.29
CA PHE A 139 11.91 -7.93 -10.71
C PHE A 139 12.36 -8.61 -12.01
N ASP A 140 12.57 -7.83 -13.07
CA ASP A 140 12.89 -8.34 -14.42
C ASP A 140 14.41 -8.52 -14.67
N GLY A 141 15.23 -8.25 -13.67
CA GLY A 141 16.69 -8.21 -13.76
C GLY A 141 17.28 -6.80 -13.76
N THR A 142 16.45 -5.78 -14.01
CA THR A 142 16.83 -4.36 -13.95
C THR A 142 15.86 -3.56 -13.07
N TYR A 143 14.55 -3.76 -13.26
CA TYR A 143 13.49 -3.00 -12.62
C TYR A 143 12.50 -3.91 -11.87
N TYR A 144 11.92 -3.39 -10.79
CA TYR A 144 10.65 -3.89 -10.27
C TYR A 144 9.52 -3.35 -11.15
N THR A 145 8.72 -4.25 -11.72
CA THR A 145 7.76 -3.89 -12.78
C THR A 145 6.31 -3.83 -12.29
N GLU A 146 6.07 -4.31 -11.08
CA GLU A 146 4.76 -4.36 -10.44
C GLU A 146 4.81 -3.72 -9.05
N PHE A 147 3.74 -3.02 -8.67
CA PHE A 147 3.53 -2.45 -7.35
C PHE A 147 2.16 -2.87 -6.84
N GLU A 148 2.11 -3.40 -5.64
CA GLU A 148 0.89 -3.84 -4.96
C GLU A 148 0.62 -2.94 -3.75
N MET A 149 -0.65 -2.62 -3.52
CA MET A 149 -1.10 -1.95 -2.31
C MET A 149 -2.44 -2.49 -1.85
N ASP A 150 -2.56 -2.67 -0.54
CA ASP A 150 -3.80 -2.96 0.17
C ASP A 150 -3.99 -1.93 1.29
N LEU A 151 -5.15 -1.28 1.31
CA LEU A 151 -5.58 -0.31 2.31
C LEU A 151 -6.97 -0.72 2.82
N GLU A 152 -7.14 -0.71 4.15
CA GLU A 152 -8.43 -0.86 4.81
C GLU A 152 -8.60 0.22 5.87
N GLY A 153 -9.81 0.75 6.00
CA GLY A 153 -10.14 1.68 7.08
C GLY A 153 -11.63 1.76 7.37
N SER A 154 -11.98 2.57 8.37
CA SER A 154 -13.36 2.70 8.84
C SER A 154 -13.59 4.03 9.54
N ASP A 155 -14.87 4.34 9.74
CA ASP A 155 -15.37 5.47 10.53
C ASP A 155 -14.91 6.86 10.02
N ALA A 156 -14.61 6.99 8.72
CA ALA A 156 -14.29 8.28 8.11
C ALA A 156 -15.56 9.09 7.88
N GLY A 157 -15.65 10.24 8.54
CA GLY A 157 -16.84 11.10 8.55
C GLY A 157 -16.59 12.49 7.99
N SER A 158 -17.33 13.47 8.51
CA SER A 158 -17.23 14.87 8.05
C SER A 158 -15.91 15.54 8.41
N SER A 159 -15.23 15.12 9.49
CA SER A 159 -13.86 15.54 9.82
C SER A 159 -12.84 15.13 8.76
N ASP A 160 -13.13 14.05 8.05
CA ASP A 160 -12.26 13.37 7.08
C ASP A 160 -12.76 13.63 5.65
N TYR A 161 -13.62 14.65 5.51
CA TYR A 161 -14.20 15.11 4.25
C TYR A 161 -14.85 13.98 3.41
N ALA A 162 -15.43 12.99 4.08
CA ALA A 162 -16.03 11.82 3.45
C ALA A 162 -17.27 12.18 2.61
N ARG A 163 -17.28 11.76 1.33
CA ARG A 163 -18.40 11.98 0.40
C ARG A 163 -18.60 10.83 -0.57
N LEU A 164 -19.86 10.61 -0.93
CA LEU A 164 -20.27 9.70 -1.99
C LEU A 164 -21.55 10.22 -2.65
N SER A 165 -21.49 10.36 -3.97
CA SER A 165 -22.60 10.85 -4.79
C SER A 165 -23.12 9.76 -5.70
N ALA A 166 -24.07 8.96 -5.19
CA ALA A 166 -24.62 7.83 -5.94
C ALA A 166 -25.52 8.28 -7.11
N TYR A 167 -26.19 9.44 -7.02
CA TYR A 167 -27.20 9.87 -8.01
C TYR A 167 -26.97 11.29 -8.56
N ASP A 168 -26.58 12.22 -7.71
CA ASP A 168 -26.21 13.58 -8.06
C ASP A 168 -25.08 14.06 -7.13
N ASN A 169 -24.48 15.21 -7.44
CA ASN A 169 -23.35 15.73 -6.66
C ASN A 169 -23.69 17.10 -6.07
N VAL A 170 -24.52 17.11 -5.02
CA VAL A 170 -24.87 18.35 -4.31
C VAL A 170 -24.73 18.15 -2.80
N ASN A 171 -23.50 18.31 -2.32
CA ASN A 171 -23.14 18.25 -0.89
C ASN A 171 -23.50 16.91 -0.23
N ASP A 172 -23.26 15.80 -0.93
CA ASP A 172 -23.54 14.45 -0.41
C ASP A 172 -22.47 14.05 0.62
N GLY A 173 -22.71 14.47 1.87
CA GLY A 173 -21.89 14.15 3.03
C GLY A 173 -22.36 12.89 3.74
N GLY A 174 -21.44 12.22 4.41
CA GLY A 174 -21.76 10.98 5.10
C GLY A 174 -20.61 10.37 5.87
N VAL A 175 -20.74 9.07 6.14
CA VAL A 175 -19.77 8.29 6.90
C VAL A 175 -19.43 7.01 6.14
N TRP A 176 -18.14 6.76 5.93
CA TRP A 176 -17.64 5.44 5.54
C TRP A 176 -17.59 4.57 6.79
N HIS A 177 -18.55 3.67 6.95
CA HIS A 177 -18.50 2.64 8.02
C HIS A 177 -17.36 1.65 7.78
N SER A 178 -17.01 1.43 6.51
CA SER A 178 -15.81 0.71 6.10
C SER A 178 -15.43 1.13 4.68
N TYR A 179 -14.14 1.10 4.37
CA TYR A 179 -13.62 1.24 3.03
C TYR A 179 -12.39 0.35 2.84
N SER A 180 -12.18 -0.11 1.62
CA SER A 180 -10.97 -0.80 1.21
C SER A 180 -10.57 -0.43 -0.20
N LEU A 181 -9.26 -0.39 -0.43
CA LEU A 181 -8.64 -0.23 -1.74
C LEU A 181 -7.55 -1.27 -1.87
N ASN A 182 -7.67 -2.14 -2.86
CA ASN A 182 -6.58 -3.01 -3.28
C ASN A 182 -6.21 -2.68 -4.72
N LEU A 183 -4.91 -2.64 -5.03
CA LEU A 183 -4.44 -2.39 -6.39
C LEU A 183 -3.13 -3.11 -6.68
N THR A 184 -2.97 -3.45 -7.96
CA THR A 184 -1.71 -3.87 -8.58
C THR A 184 -1.47 -2.99 -9.80
N ALA A 185 -0.44 -2.14 -9.75
CA ALA A 185 0.01 -1.31 -10.86
C ALA A 185 1.15 -2.02 -11.61
N THR A 186 1.16 -1.94 -12.94
CA THR A 186 2.14 -2.66 -13.79
C THR A 186 2.80 -1.76 -14.83
N GLY A 187 3.95 -2.22 -15.34
CA GLY A 187 4.77 -1.47 -16.30
C GLY A 187 5.52 -0.31 -15.65
N LEU A 188 5.79 -0.45 -14.34
CA LEU A 188 6.62 0.47 -13.60
C LEU A 188 8.10 0.20 -13.88
N GLN A 189 8.93 1.16 -13.48
CA GLN A 189 10.38 1.09 -13.49
C GLN A 189 10.84 1.37 -12.07
N GLY A 190 10.55 0.45 -11.13
CA GLY A 190 10.96 0.57 -9.74
C GLY A 190 12.47 0.29 -9.61
N GLU A 191 13.21 1.22 -9.03
CA GLU A 191 14.65 1.07 -8.75
C GLU A 191 14.93 1.32 -7.26
N GLU A 192 15.94 0.64 -6.70
CA GLU A 192 16.41 0.92 -5.34
C GLU A 192 17.22 2.23 -5.33
N ILE A 193 16.64 3.30 -4.79
CA ILE A 193 17.25 4.64 -4.76
C ILE A 193 18.04 4.91 -3.47
N ALA A 194 17.76 4.13 -2.43
CA ALA A 194 18.48 4.10 -1.16
C ALA A 194 18.29 2.71 -0.54
N PRO A 195 19.15 2.28 0.41
CA PRO A 195 19.00 0.97 1.05
C PRO A 195 17.58 0.75 1.60
N GLY A 196 16.86 -0.21 1.02
CA GLY A 196 15.48 -0.53 1.40
C GLY A 196 14.42 0.45 0.88
N VAL A 197 14.74 1.37 -0.03
CA VAL A 197 13.76 2.27 -0.67
C VAL A 197 13.72 1.98 -2.15
N ILE A 198 12.58 1.46 -2.62
CA ILE A 198 12.31 1.26 -4.04
C ILE A 198 11.34 2.34 -4.49
N GLU A 199 11.65 3.00 -5.61
CA GLU A 199 10.81 4.06 -6.17
C GLU A 199 10.65 3.90 -7.68
N SER A 200 9.45 4.24 -8.16
CA SER A 200 9.19 4.48 -9.57
C SER A 200 8.49 5.81 -9.77
N THR A 201 8.96 6.60 -10.75
CA THR A 201 8.39 7.91 -11.14
C THR A 201 7.78 7.88 -12.55
N VAL A 202 7.65 6.69 -13.15
CA VAL A 202 7.02 6.51 -14.45
C VAL A 202 5.52 6.27 -14.30
N GLN A 203 4.76 6.70 -15.30
CA GLN A 203 3.32 6.42 -15.37
C GLN A 203 3.09 4.91 -15.54
N PRO A 204 2.18 4.29 -14.77
CA PRO A 204 1.85 2.89 -14.94
C PRO A 204 1.19 2.66 -16.30
N THR A 205 1.34 1.45 -16.83
CA THR A 205 0.73 1.03 -18.10
C THR A 205 -0.47 0.12 -17.92
N GLY A 206 -0.64 -0.44 -16.72
CA GLY A 206 -1.79 -1.25 -16.33
C GLY A 206 -2.12 -1.10 -14.85
N VAL A 207 -3.39 -1.37 -14.52
CA VAL A 207 -3.87 -1.48 -13.14
C VAL A 207 -4.94 -2.55 -13.06
N THR A 208 -4.94 -3.31 -11.97
CA THR A 208 -6.04 -4.17 -11.53
C THR A 208 -6.31 -3.93 -10.07
N GLY A 209 -7.54 -4.19 -9.60
CA GLY A 209 -7.91 -3.99 -8.20
C GLY A 209 -9.32 -3.43 -8.06
N SER A 210 -9.68 -3.05 -6.85
CA SER A 210 -11.01 -2.53 -6.54
C SER A 210 -11.01 -1.52 -5.40
N ILE A 211 -12.04 -0.67 -5.41
CA ILE A 211 -12.49 0.13 -4.28
C ILE A 211 -13.81 -0.48 -3.81
N ALA A 212 -13.89 -0.84 -2.54
CA ALA A 212 -15.11 -1.33 -1.92
C ALA A 212 -15.40 -0.63 -0.61
N GLY A 213 -16.65 -0.65 -0.16
CA GLY A 213 -16.99 -0.09 1.15
C GLY A 213 -18.47 -0.01 1.46
N LEU A 214 -18.76 0.45 2.67
CA LEU A 214 -20.10 0.77 3.14
C LEU A 214 -20.15 2.25 3.53
N PHE A 215 -20.93 3.01 2.79
CA PHE A 215 -21.16 4.43 3.04
C PHE A 215 -22.58 4.68 3.53
N GLU A 216 -22.75 5.59 4.48
CA GLU A 216 -24.05 6.13 4.86
C GLU A 216 -24.12 7.59 4.45
N ILE A 217 -25.01 7.93 3.51
CA ILE A 217 -25.31 9.33 3.20
C ILE A 217 -26.19 9.86 4.35
N THR A 218 -25.63 10.76 5.15
CA THR A 218 -26.34 11.42 6.26
C THR A 218 -26.78 12.84 5.90
N GLU A 219 -26.18 13.43 4.86
CA GLU A 219 -26.45 14.79 4.41
C GLU A 219 -26.62 14.80 2.89
N ASN A 220 -27.80 15.23 2.41
CA ASN A 220 -28.05 15.52 1.00
C ASN A 220 -29.13 16.61 0.93
N GLU A 221 -28.77 17.79 0.43
CA GLU A 221 -29.65 18.96 0.45
C GLU A 221 -30.73 18.93 -0.64
N THR A 222 -30.47 18.22 -1.73
CA THR A 222 -31.34 18.24 -2.92
C THR A 222 -32.25 17.03 -3.04
N SER A 223 -31.83 15.91 -2.45
CA SER A 223 -32.52 14.63 -2.49
C SER A 223 -32.51 13.93 -1.12
N PRO A 224 -33.24 14.45 -0.10
CA PRO A 224 -33.30 13.83 1.24
C PRO A 224 -33.90 12.42 1.24
N ASP A 225 -34.66 12.06 0.21
CA ASP A 225 -35.18 10.71 -0.02
C ASP A 225 -34.09 9.73 -0.46
N ARG A 226 -32.85 10.19 -0.66
CA ARG A 226 -31.65 9.40 -1.00
C ARG A 226 -30.71 9.21 0.19
N LEU A 227 -31.08 9.63 1.39
CA LEU A 227 -30.33 9.23 2.59
C LEU A 227 -30.41 7.71 2.80
N GLY A 228 -29.41 7.14 3.46
CA GLY A 228 -29.36 5.70 3.78
C GLY A 228 -28.02 5.06 3.48
N PHE A 229 -28.02 3.73 3.37
CA PHE A 229 -26.82 2.92 3.30
C PHE A 229 -26.51 2.46 1.88
N TYR A 230 -25.23 2.51 1.53
CA TYR A 230 -24.70 2.27 0.20
C TYR A 230 -23.52 1.32 0.27
N SER A 231 -23.65 0.15 -0.36
CA SER A 231 -22.50 -0.71 -0.63
C SER A 231 -21.87 -0.29 -1.95
N VAL A 232 -20.56 -0.07 -1.93
CA VAL A 232 -19.76 0.37 -3.08
C VAL A 232 -18.89 -0.80 -3.53
N ASP A 233 -18.89 -1.09 -4.83
CA ASP A 233 -18.06 -2.11 -5.47
C ASP A 233 -17.61 -1.58 -6.85
N LEU A 234 -16.36 -1.11 -6.91
CA LEU A 234 -15.80 -0.43 -8.07
C LEU A 234 -14.50 -1.11 -8.47
N GLY A 235 -14.36 -1.46 -9.75
CA GLY A 235 -13.12 -1.96 -10.33
C GLY A 235 -12.22 -0.83 -10.81
N LEU A 236 -10.92 -0.96 -10.59
CA LEU A 236 -9.91 -0.03 -11.11
C LEU A 236 -9.70 -0.23 -12.62
N SER A 237 -9.35 0.84 -13.31
CA SER A 237 -9.05 0.82 -14.74
C SER A 237 -8.00 1.85 -15.13
N MET A 238 -7.41 1.67 -16.32
CA MET A 238 -6.54 2.68 -16.94
C MET A 238 -7.33 3.74 -17.73
N THR A 239 -8.67 3.73 -17.66
CA THR A 239 -9.52 4.70 -18.35
C THR A 239 -9.64 5.95 -17.49
N ASN A 240 -8.95 7.01 -17.91
CA ASN A 240 -8.92 8.29 -17.22
C ASN A 240 -9.04 9.43 -18.24
N TRP A 241 -9.98 10.34 -18.03
CA TRP A 241 -10.25 11.48 -18.91
C TRP A 241 -9.10 12.46 -18.89
N ALA A 242 -8.60 12.83 -17.72
CA ALA A 242 -7.49 13.78 -17.60
C ALA A 242 -6.25 13.28 -18.36
N TRP A 243 -5.90 12.01 -18.22
CA TRP A 243 -4.81 11.38 -18.97
C TRP A 243 -5.04 11.41 -20.48
N SER A 244 -6.27 11.16 -20.93
CA SER A 244 -6.63 11.17 -22.35
C SER A 244 -6.52 12.58 -22.96
N ASN A 245 -6.62 13.62 -22.12
CA ASN A 245 -6.56 15.03 -22.52
C ASN A 245 -5.27 15.72 -22.04
N ARG A 246 -4.27 14.97 -21.56
CA ARG A 246 -3.05 15.50 -20.92
C ARG A 246 -2.29 16.55 -21.75
N ASP A 247 -2.33 16.44 -23.07
CA ASP A 247 -1.66 17.36 -23.99
C ASP A 247 -2.45 18.67 -24.24
N SER A 248 -3.59 18.82 -23.57
CA SER A 248 -4.51 19.96 -23.71
C SER A 248 -5.00 20.52 -22.37
N LEU A 249 -4.41 20.06 -21.27
CA LEU A 249 -4.77 20.54 -19.95
C LEU A 249 -4.38 22.01 -19.80
N LYS A 250 -5.20 22.72 -19.03
CA LYS A 250 -5.03 24.13 -18.70
C LYS A 250 -5.09 24.31 -17.19
N THR A 251 -4.46 25.35 -16.69
CA THR A 251 -4.64 25.80 -15.30
C THR A 251 -4.56 27.32 -15.22
N GLN A 252 -4.86 27.88 -14.05
CA GLN A 252 -4.64 29.29 -13.75
C GLN A 252 -3.43 29.43 -12.82
N ASP A 253 -2.49 30.32 -13.17
CA ASP A 253 -1.44 30.73 -12.24
C ASP A 253 -1.99 31.62 -11.11
N ASN A 254 -1.14 31.98 -10.15
CA ASN A 254 -1.53 32.84 -9.03
C ASN A 254 -1.99 34.26 -9.43
N ASP A 255 -1.63 34.70 -10.64
CA ASP A 255 -2.05 35.99 -11.21
C ASP A 255 -3.33 35.86 -12.05
N GLY A 256 -3.91 34.65 -12.14
CA GLY A 256 -5.11 34.33 -12.91
C GLY A 256 -4.87 34.19 -14.41
N ASN A 257 -3.62 34.11 -14.87
CA ASN A 257 -3.32 33.84 -16.26
C ASN A 257 -3.53 32.36 -16.55
N VAL A 258 -4.12 32.07 -17.71
CA VAL A 258 -4.27 30.70 -18.19
C VAL A 258 -2.94 30.24 -18.77
N ILE A 259 -2.43 29.13 -18.24
CA ILE A 259 -1.23 28.47 -18.71
C ILE A 259 -1.55 27.05 -19.15
N ASP A 260 -0.72 26.50 -20.03
CA ASP A 260 -0.73 25.07 -20.33
C ASP A 260 -0.33 24.32 -19.06
N ASP A 261 -1.10 23.30 -18.71
CA ASP A 261 -0.86 22.47 -17.54
C ASP A 261 -0.34 21.10 -17.98
N GLU A 262 0.36 20.43 -17.09
CA GLU A 262 0.87 19.09 -17.32
C GLU A 262 0.13 18.10 -16.43
N PHE A 263 -0.09 16.90 -16.95
CA PHE A 263 -0.61 15.82 -16.13
C PHE A 263 0.45 15.40 -15.11
N SER A 264 0.09 15.37 -13.83
CA SER A 264 1.03 15.08 -12.73
C SER A 264 1.73 13.72 -12.93
N PRO A 265 3.05 13.65 -12.72
CA PRO A 265 3.76 12.38 -12.74
C PRO A 265 3.24 11.48 -11.61
N SER A 266 3.20 10.17 -11.86
CA SER A 266 2.93 9.21 -10.80
C SER A 266 4.21 8.92 -10.02
N VAL A 267 4.08 8.70 -8.71
CA VAL A 267 5.15 8.24 -7.84
C VAL A 267 4.66 7.04 -7.05
N PHE A 268 5.40 5.94 -7.14
CA PHE A 268 5.19 4.72 -6.36
C PHE A 268 6.44 4.49 -5.55
N ARG A 269 6.31 4.37 -4.24
CA ARG A 269 7.44 4.13 -3.36
C ARG A 269 7.09 3.12 -2.30
N THR A 270 8.10 2.36 -1.91
CA THR A 270 8.03 1.51 -0.72
C THR A 270 9.29 1.75 0.09
N VAL A 271 9.12 1.93 1.38
CA VAL A 271 10.21 1.84 2.35
C VAL A 271 10.15 0.43 2.94
N SER A 272 11.28 -0.24 3.06
CA SER A 272 11.40 -1.40 3.93
C SER A 272 12.01 -0.87 5.22
N GLU A 273 11.36 -1.14 6.35
CA GLU A 273 12.08 -1.03 7.61
C GLU A 273 13.24 -2.03 7.56
N VAL A 274 14.45 -1.50 7.44
CA VAL A 274 15.66 -2.29 7.69
C VAL A 274 15.51 -2.73 9.14
N PRO A 275 15.33 -4.03 9.45
CA PRO A 275 15.14 -4.46 10.82
C PRO A 275 16.31 -3.91 11.62
N GLU A 276 16.03 -3.08 12.64
CA GLU A 276 17.09 -2.68 13.55
C GLU A 276 17.81 -3.96 13.98
N PRO A 277 19.16 -4.01 13.96
CA PRO A 277 19.89 -5.24 14.23
C PRO A 277 19.39 -5.80 15.54
N THR A 278 18.54 -6.83 15.45
CA THR A 278 17.79 -7.30 16.61
C THR A 278 18.79 -7.67 17.68
N MET A 279 18.48 -7.45 18.97
CA MET A 279 19.38 -7.82 20.07
C MET A 279 19.89 -9.27 19.95
N LEU A 280 19.20 -10.15 19.22
CA LEU A 280 19.65 -11.51 18.89
C LEU A 280 20.93 -11.54 18.04
N SER A 281 21.12 -10.62 17.09
CA SER A 281 22.37 -10.47 16.34
C SER A 281 23.52 -10.02 17.26
N LEU A 282 23.24 -9.07 18.15
CA LEU A 282 24.16 -8.61 19.19
C LEU A 282 24.48 -9.70 20.22
N LEU A 283 23.50 -10.50 20.64
CA LEU A 283 23.67 -11.64 21.54
C LEU A 283 24.44 -12.79 20.85
N GLY A 284 24.23 -12.99 19.55
CA GLY A 284 25.02 -13.92 18.74
C GLY A 284 26.49 -13.53 18.68
N ILE A 285 26.78 -12.25 18.44
CA ILE A 285 28.16 -11.71 18.46
C ILE A 285 28.76 -11.76 19.88
N ALA A 286 27.99 -11.40 20.91
CA ALA A 286 28.42 -11.47 22.30
C ALA A 286 28.69 -12.92 22.75
N GLY A 287 27.85 -13.87 22.32
CA GLY A 287 28.03 -15.31 22.55
C GLY A 287 29.28 -15.85 21.87
N LEU A 288 29.55 -15.44 20.63
CA LEU A 288 30.80 -15.78 19.92
C LEU A 288 32.02 -15.21 20.66
N MET A 289 32.00 -13.94 21.05
CA MET A 289 33.07 -13.29 21.85
C MET A 289 33.29 -13.97 23.22
N ALA A 290 32.21 -14.37 23.90
CA ALA A 290 32.27 -15.14 25.14
C ALA A 290 32.90 -16.54 24.94
N SER A 291 32.61 -17.20 23.82
CA SER A 291 33.19 -18.51 23.49
C SER A 291 34.70 -18.44 23.19
N PHE A 292 35.17 -17.38 22.54
CA PHE A 292 36.60 -17.14 22.29
C PHE A 292 37.36 -16.82 23.59
N THR A 293 36.77 -16.05 24.50
CA THR A 293 37.39 -15.75 25.80
C THR A 293 37.38 -16.96 26.75
N TYR A 294 36.33 -17.80 26.71
CA TYR A 294 36.29 -19.05 27.48
C TYR A 294 37.33 -20.07 27.00
N ARG A 295 37.59 -20.20 25.69
CA ARG A 295 38.64 -21.08 25.15
C ARG A 295 40.05 -20.64 25.56
N ARG A 296 40.33 -19.33 25.65
CA ARG A 296 41.65 -18.84 26.09
C ARG A 296 41.98 -19.16 27.55
N ARG A 297 41.00 -19.21 28.45
CA ARG A 297 41.24 -19.49 29.88
C ARG A 297 41.59 -20.95 30.19
N LYS A 298 41.22 -21.91 29.35
CA LYS A 298 41.58 -23.33 29.55
C LYS A 298 43.01 -23.69 29.13
N SER A 299 43.74 -22.79 28.48
CA SER A 299 45.11 -23.06 28.00
C SER A 299 46.22 -22.72 29.00
N THR A 300 45.89 -22.26 30.21
CA THR A 300 46.88 -21.85 31.22
C THR A 300 46.69 -22.66 32.50
N THR A 301 46.98 -23.96 32.44
CA THR A 301 47.25 -24.74 33.66
C THR A 301 48.30 -25.79 33.32
N ASN A 302 49.41 -25.76 34.07
CA ASN A 302 50.58 -26.66 34.16
C ASN A 302 51.88 -25.85 33.99
N ASN A 303 52.87 -25.86 34.88
CA ASN A 303 53.15 -26.62 36.10
C ASN A 303 54.07 -25.74 36.97
N ILE A 304 53.84 -25.67 38.29
CA ILE A 304 54.89 -25.28 39.24
C ILE A 304 55.43 -26.58 39.84
N THR A 305 56.73 -26.80 39.65
CA THR A 305 57.50 -27.78 40.42
C THR A 305 58.84 -27.15 40.73
N VAL A 306 59.06 -26.80 42.00
CA VAL A 306 60.36 -26.78 42.66
C VAL A 306 60.13 -27.30 44.08
#